data_AF-A0A0R3WM18-F1
#
_entry.id   AF-A0A0R3WM18-F1
#
_cell.length_a   1.000
_cell.length_b   1.000
_cell.length_c   1.000
_cell.angle_alpha   90.00
_cell.angle_beta   90.00
_cell.angle_gamma   90.00
#
_symmetry.space_group_name_H-M   'P 1'
#
loop_
_entity.id
_entity.type
_entity.pdbx_description
1 polymer ?
#
loop_
_entity_poly.entity_id
_entity_poly.type
_entity_poly.pdbx_seq_one_letter_code
_entity_poly.pdbx_strand_id
1 'polypeptide(L)'
;LAGCLLAEEMFGFTHHRPTRLAASLASLSAPEMVAWSQNRMLHRVIESALLSPSVPEQRKLQVFARLKSQLGTLAMNQSGSRVVEALWRSSDVSTLKSSMGKEMLPLREEIAKCLAPLADRLAGAKFGRFVENLVGSAVYRTNPQRWRQVKLAGTSADAAKPTNTTTRELKSSVKRPSQTDLQNHKYFAKKRKR
;
A
#
# COMPACT_ATOMS: atom_id res chain seq x y z
N LEU A 1 -9.28 20.23 -8.47
CA LEU A 1 -8.93 18.87 -8.96
C LEU A 1 -7.47 18.74 -9.42
N ALA A 2 -6.97 19.63 -10.30
CA ALA A 2 -5.59 19.56 -10.78
C ALA A 2 -4.51 19.62 -9.68
N GLY A 3 -4.76 20.39 -8.62
CA GLY A 3 -3.81 20.53 -7.51
C GLY A 3 -3.54 19.24 -6.73
N CYS A 4 -4.51 18.33 -6.60
CA CYS A 4 -4.31 17.04 -5.92
C CYS A 4 -3.38 16.13 -6.73
N LEU A 5 -3.63 16.02 -8.04
CA LEU A 5 -2.80 15.22 -8.95
C LEU A 5 -1.36 15.75 -9.00
N LEU A 6 -1.19 17.08 -9.05
CA LEU A 6 0.14 17.68 -8.98
C LEU A 6 0.84 17.35 -7.65
N ALA A 7 0.14 17.46 -6.52
CA ALA A 7 0.70 17.13 -5.21
C ALA A 7 1.08 15.65 -5.11
N GLU A 8 0.25 14.75 -5.64
CA GLU A 8 0.55 13.32 -5.72
C GLU A 8 1.84 13.06 -6.53
N GLU A 9 1.96 13.67 -7.71
CA GLU A 9 3.15 13.55 -8.56
C GLU A 9 4.41 14.10 -7.88
N MET A 10 4.30 15.24 -7.20
CA MET A 10 5.41 15.82 -6.43
C MET A 10 5.92 14.88 -5.34
N PHE A 11 5.05 14.06 -4.74
CA PHE A 11 5.48 13.04 -3.78
C PHE A 11 6.26 11.88 -4.40
N GLY A 12 6.20 11.70 -5.73
CA GLY A 12 7.04 10.78 -6.49
C GLY A 12 8.48 11.25 -6.69
N PHE A 13 8.79 12.54 -6.46
CA PHE A 13 10.12 13.08 -6.72
C PHE A 13 11.15 12.60 -5.68
N THR A 14 12.16 11.87 -6.14
CA THR A 14 13.24 11.31 -5.31
C THR A 14 14.47 12.22 -5.22
N HIS A 15 14.74 12.99 -6.27
CA HIS A 15 15.92 13.85 -6.39
C HIS A 15 15.66 15.22 -5.73
N HIS A 16 14.51 15.81 -6.01
CA HIS A 16 14.03 17.04 -5.36
C HIS A 16 12.97 16.68 -4.32
N ARG A 17 13.42 16.34 -3.10
CA ARG A 17 12.52 15.88 -2.04
C ARG A 17 11.45 16.94 -1.74
N PRO A 18 10.15 16.57 -1.69
CA PRO A 18 9.03 17.50 -1.47
C PRO A 18 8.89 17.87 0.02
N THR A 19 9.96 18.36 0.64
CA THR A 19 10.05 18.57 2.10
C THR A 19 9.04 19.61 2.60
N ARG A 20 8.87 20.72 1.88
CA ARG A 20 7.91 21.77 2.24
C ARG A 20 6.46 21.29 2.13
N LEU A 21 6.15 20.53 1.07
CA LEU A 21 4.82 19.96 0.88
C LEU A 21 4.49 18.93 1.97
N ALA A 22 5.45 18.04 2.28
CA ALA A 22 5.31 17.08 3.38
C ALA A 22 5.13 17.76 4.74
N ALA A 23 5.88 18.84 5.01
CA ALA A 23 5.76 19.60 6.24
C ALA A 23 4.41 20.32 6.35
N SER A 24 3.94 20.92 5.26
CA SER A 24 2.61 21.54 5.18
C SER A 24 1.51 20.52 5.45
N LEU A 25 1.58 19.34 4.83
CA LEU A 25 0.59 18.28 5.05
C LEU A 25 0.59 17.83 6.52
N ALA A 26 1.77 17.61 7.11
CA ALA A 26 1.89 17.18 8.51
C ALA A 26 1.49 18.28 9.52
N SER A 27 1.37 19.54 9.09
CA SER A 27 0.96 20.67 9.93
C SER A 27 -0.56 20.81 10.09
N LEU A 28 -1.35 20.11 9.28
CA LEU A 28 -2.81 20.11 9.40
C LEU A 28 -3.25 19.69 10.80
N SER A 29 -4.33 20.30 11.28
CA SER A 29 -4.95 19.89 12.54
C SER A 29 -5.51 18.47 12.44
N ALA A 30 -5.72 17.81 13.59
CA ALA A 30 -6.34 16.49 13.62
C ALA A 30 -7.70 16.41 12.89
N PRO A 31 -8.67 17.32 13.11
CA PRO A 31 -9.95 17.25 12.40
C PRO A 31 -9.80 17.45 10.89
N GLU A 32 -8.93 18.35 10.44
CA GLU A 32 -8.67 18.56 9.00
C GLU A 32 -8.04 17.32 8.36
N MET A 33 -7.05 16.71 9.03
CA MET A 33 -6.38 15.49 8.56
C MET A 33 -7.38 14.33 8.41
N VAL A 34 -8.33 14.19 9.35
CA VAL A 34 -9.40 13.19 9.27
C VAL A 34 -10.35 13.51 8.10
N ALA A 35 -10.75 14.77 7.93
CA ALA A 35 -11.62 15.18 6.83
C ALA A 35 -10.97 14.92 5.46
N TRP A 36 -9.67 15.21 5.31
CA TRP A 36 -8.91 14.92 4.10
C TRP A 36 -8.83 13.42 3.82
N SER A 37 -8.62 12.61 4.86
CA SER A 37 -8.53 11.14 4.74
C SER A 37 -9.84 10.48 4.30
N GLN A 38 -10.98 11.12 4.53
CA GLN A 38 -12.30 10.65 4.08
C GLN A 38 -12.72 11.21 2.72
N ASN A 39 -12.02 12.24 2.23
CA ASN A 39 -12.35 12.88 0.97
C ASN A 39 -11.87 12.04 -0.23
N ARG A 40 -12.72 11.91 -1.26
CA ARG A 40 -12.45 11.08 -2.46
C ARG A 40 -11.20 11.44 -3.25
N MET A 41 -10.62 12.61 -3.03
CA MET A 41 -9.42 13.06 -3.75
C MET A 41 -8.26 13.35 -2.83
N LEU A 42 -8.51 14.07 -1.72
CA LEU A 42 -7.43 14.45 -0.80
C LEU A 42 -6.78 13.25 -0.10
N HIS A 43 -7.51 12.14 0.07
CA HIS A 43 -6.93 10.92 0.62
C HIS A 43 -5.75 10.40 -0.22
N ARG A 44 -5.79 10.59 -1.55
CA ARG A 44 -4.70 10.18 -2.45
C ARG A 44 -3.41 10.96 -2.21
N VAL A 45 -3.52 12.25 -1.91
CA VAL A 45 -2.37 13.08 -1.53
C VAL A 45 -1.72 12.55 -0.25
N ILE A 46 -2.53 12.14 0.73
CA ILE A 46 -2.05 11.53 1.98
C ILE A 46 -1.40 10.17 1.70
N GLU A 47 -2.03 9.32 0.89
CA GLU A 47 -1.46 8.02 0.48
C GLU A 47 -0.09 8.21 -0.18
N SER A 48 0.02 9.10 -1.17
CA SER A 48 1.27 9.40 -1.87
C SER A 48 2.35 9.91 -0.92
N ALA A 49 2.00 10.78 0.03
CA ALA A 49 2.94 11.26 1.04
C ALA A 49 3.45 10.14 1.97
N LEU A 50 2.56 9.24 2.41
CA LEU A 50 2.90 8.13 3.29
C LEU A 50 3.77 7.07 2.59
N LEU A 51 3.48 6.79 1.32
CA LEU A 51 4.20 5.80 0.53
C LEU A 51 5.50 6.35 -0.08
N SER A 52 5.64 7.67 -0.20
CA SER A 52 6.84 8.29 -0.75
C SER A 52 8.09 7.96 0.09
N PRO A 53 9.18 7.49 -0.54
CA PRO A 53 10.47 7.31 0.15
C PRO A 53 11.15 8.64 0.48
N SER A 54 10.76 9.73 -0.20
CA SER A 54 11.32 11.07 0.00
C SER A 54 10.76 11.79 1.22
N VAL A 55 9.62 11.34 1.74
CA VAL A 55 8.97 11.92 2.92
C VAL A 55 9.62 11.33 4.18
N PRO A 56 10.17 12.16 5.09
CA PRO A 56 10.80 11.67 6.32
C PRO A 56 9.82 10.90 7.19
N GLU A 57 10.32 9.84 7.83
CA GLU A 57 9.54 8.97 8.71
C GLU A 57 8.81 9.74 9.82
N GLN A 58 9.49 10.72 10.43
CA GLN A 58 8.91 11.60 11.46
C GLN A 58 7.62 12.29 10.98
N ARG A 59 7.53 12.66 9.69
CA ARG A 59 6.32 13.29 9.13
C ARG A 59 5.19 12.28 8.98
N LYS A 60 5.50 11.04 8.61
CA LYS A 60 4.53 9.95 8.52
C LYS A 60 3.97 9.61 9.90
N LEU A 61 4.82 9.58 10.93
CA LEU A 61 4.40 9.40 12.33
C LEU A 61 3.52 10.56 12.83
N GLN A 62 3.83 11.80 12.44
CA GLN A 62 2.96 12.95 12.73
C GLN A 62 1.56 12.78 12.11
N VAL A 63 1.47 12.34 10.85
CA VAL A 63 0.18 12.04 10.20
C VAL A 63 -0.56 10.95 10.96
N PHE A 64 0.10 9.85 11.34
CA PHE A 64 -0.51 8.80 12.16
C PHE A 64 -1.05 9.33 13.49
N ALA A 65 -0.26 10.13 14.21
CA ALA A 65 -0.66 10.70 15.50
C ALA A 65 -1.94 11.54 15.40
N ARG A 66 -2.13 12.27 14.29
CA ARG A 66 -3.36 13.03 14.01
C ARG A 66 -4.56 12.15 13.70
N LEU A 67 -4.35 10.98 13.11
CA LEU A 67 -5.41 10.06 12.69
C LEU A 67 -5.79 9.01 13.74
N LYS A 68 -4.91 8.77 14.73
CA LYS A 68 -5.02 7.68 15.70
C LYS A 68 -6.40 7.56 16.36
N SER A 69 -6.98 8.66 16.81
CA SER A 69 -8.27 8.66 17.50
C SER A 69 -9.47 8.27 16.62
N GLN A 70 -9.35 8.42 15.31
CA GLN A 70 -10.41 8.14 14.33
C GLN A 70 -10.07 6.96 13.41
N LEU A 71 -9.03 6.19 13.73
CA LEU A 71 -8.51 5.13 12.87
C LEU A 71 -9.56 4.06 12.56
N GLY A 72 -10.41 3.70 13.54
CA GLY A 72 -11.51 2.77 13.35
C GLY A 72 -12.56 3.26 12.35
N THR A 73 -12.98 4.52 12.46
CA THR A 73 -13.92 5.16 11.53
C THR A 73 -13.34 5.20 10.12
N LEU A 74 -12.06 5.54 10.00
CA LEU A 74 -11.35 5.59 8.72
C LEU A 74 -11.23 4.21 8.09
N ALA A 75 -10.89 3.18 8.87
CA ALA A 75 -10.78 1.80 8.39
C ALA A 75 -12.09 1.27 7.77
N MET A 76 -13.24 1.75 8.23
CA MET A 76 -14.55 1.37 7.69
C MET A 76 -15.05 2.28 6.55
N ASN A 77 -14.31 3.34 6.20
CA ASN A 77 -14.65 4.29 5.15
C ASN A 77 -14.00 3.91 3.81
N GLN A 78 -14.65 4.26 2.69
CA GLN A 78 -14.15 3.95 1.34
C GLN A 78 -12.75 4.54 1.07
N SER A 79 -12.56 5.83 1.37
CA SER A 79 -11.27 6.52 1.18
C SER A 79 -10.35 6.30 2.38
N GLY A 80 -10.92 6.35 3.58
CA GLY A 80 -10.14 6.17 4.82
C GLY A 80 -9.43 4.83 4.90
N SER A 81 -10.05 3.74 4.43
CA SER A 81 -9.45 2.40 4.46
C SER A 81 -8.16 2.32 3.64
N ARG A 82 -8.06 3.10 2.55
CA ARG A 82 -6.84 3.22 1.74
C ARG A 82 -5.74 4.01 2.45
N VAL A 83 -6.11 5.04 3.21
CA VAL A 83 -5.14 5.77 4.06
C VAL A 83 -4.60 4.86 5.16
N VAL A 84 -5.45 4.03 5.79
CA VAL A 84 -5.02 3.05 6.79
C VAL A 84 -4.08 2.01 6.17
N GLU A 85 -4.37 1.55 4.96
CA GLU A 85 -3.49 0.67 4.19
C GLU A 85 -2.15 1.34 3.86
N ALA A 86 -2.15 2.60 3.44
CA ALA A 86 -0.92 3.34 3.15
C ALA A 86 -0.07 3.54 4.41
N LEU A 87 -0.70 3.85 5.56
CA LEU A 87 -0.03 3.88 6.87
C LEU A 87 0.63 2.54 7.17
N TRP A 88 -0.12 1.44 7.02
CA TRP A 88 0.36 0.08 7.26
C TRP A 88 1.52 -0.34 6.34
N ARG A 89 1.53 0.11 5.08
CA ARG A 89 2.63 -0.17 4.15
C ARG A 89 3.83 0.73 4.37
N SER A 90 3.61 1.98 4.79
CA SER A 90 4.71 2.92 5.03
C SER A 90 5.68 2.44 6.10
N SER A 91 5.22 1.58 7.03
CA SER A 91 6.06 0.95 8.05
C SER A 91 6.92 -0.21 7.56
N ASP A 92 6.64 -0.82 6.41
CA ASP A 92 7.52 -1.87 5.83
C ASP A 92 8.81 -1.28 5.27
N VAL A 93 8.70 -0.11 4.66
CA VAL A 93 9.79 0.55 3.92
C VAL A 93 10.94 1.00 4.84
N SER A 94 10.72 1.03 6.16
CA SER A 94 11.70 1.42 7.20
C SER A 94 12.68 0.28 7.58
N THR A 95 12.57 -0.90 6.98
CA THR A 95 13.55 -2.00 7.16
C THR A 95 14.94 -1.69 6.60
N LEU A 96 15.10 -0.60 5.83
CA LEU A 96 16.40 -0.09 5.41
C LEU A 96 17.01 0.81 6.50
N LYS A 97 17.59 0.18 7.54
CA LYS A 97 18.52 0.74 8.54
C LYS A 97 18.53 2.29 8.65
N SER A 98 17.55 2.87 9.33
CA SER A 98 17.72 4.21 9.88
C SER A 98 18.63 4.10 11.12
N SER A 99 19.75 4.81 11.11
CA SER A 99 20.73 4.89 12.20
C SER A 99 20.19 5.58 13.47
N MET A 100 18.95 6.05 13.45
CA MET A 100 18.20 6.54 14.61
C MET A 100 17.13 5.49 14.96
N GLY A 101 17.58 4.39 15.53
CA GLY A 101 16.77 3.19 15.77
C GLY A 101 15.62 3.42 16.75
N LYS A 102 14.51 2.69 16.49
CA LYS A 102 13.52 2.14 17.46
C LYS A 102 12.04 2.53 17.27
N GLU A 103 11.67 3.39 16.33
CA GLU A 103 10.31 4.00 16.37
C GLU A 103 9.27 3.56 15.32
N MET A 104 9.59 2.76 14.28
CA MET A 104 8.56 2.33 13.29
C MET A 104 7.99 0.90 13.40
N LEU A 105 8.75 -0.05 13.96
CA LEU A 105 8.19 -1.35 14.41
C LEU A 105 6.95 -1.18 15.31
N PRO A 106 6.85 -0.17 16.21
CA PRO A 106 5.63 0.05 16.98
C PRO A 106 4.47 0.61 16.14
N LEU A 107 4.64 1.12 14.91
CA LEU A 107 3.52 1.70 14.17
C LEU A 107 2.48 0.65 13.78
N ARG A 108 2.93 -0.50 13.23
CA ARG A 108 2.01 -1.60 12.88
C ARG A 108 1.27 -2.13 14.09
N GLU A 109 2.02 -2.30 15.18
CA GLU A 109 1.48 -2.79 16.42
C GLU A 109 0.49 -1.79 17.03
N GLU A 110 0.79 -0.49 16.97
CA GLU A 110 -0.12 0.57 17.42
C GLU A 110 -1.38 0.65 16.55
N ILE A 111 -1.27 0.46 15.22
CA ILE A 111 -2.43 0.34 14.33
C ILE A 111 -3.30 -0.86 14.76
N ALA A 112 -2.69 -2.03 14.94
CA ALA A 112 -3.40 -3.24 15.36
C ALA A 112 -4.06 -3.07 16.74
N LYS A 113 -3.37 -2.46 17.69
CA LYS A 113 -3.87 -2.13 19.03
C LYS A 113 -5.05 -1.17 18.99
N CYS A 114 -5.01 -0.14 18.14
CA CYS A 114 -6.12 0.80 17.98
C CYS A 114 -7.36 0.14 17.36
N LEU A 115 -7.16 -0.83 16.46
CA LEU A 115 -8.24 -1.50 15.74
C LEU A 115 -8.81 -2.73 16.48
N ALA A 116 -8.04 -3.35 17.37
CA ALA A 116 -8.42 -4.56 18.10
C ALA A 116 -9.78 -4.49 18.82
N PRO A 117 -10.15 -3.39 19.52
CA PRO A 117 -11.47 -3.27 20.14
C PRO A 117 -12.62 -3.27 19.13
N LEU A 118 -12.34 -2.97 17.86
CA LEU A 118 -13.31 -2.84 16.77
C LEU A 118 -13.26 -4.02 15.79
N ALA A 119 -12.47 -5.06 16.06
CA ALA A 119 -12.21 -6.15 15.12
C ALA A 119 -13.49 -6.80 14.56
N ASP A 120 -14.49 -7.06 15.42
CA ASP A 120 -15.74 -7.68 14.99
C ASP A 120 -16.56 -6.74 14.08
N ARG A 121 -16.56 -5.44 14.39
CA ARG A 121 -17.20 -4.41 13.57
C ARG A 121 -16.49 -4.23 12.23
N LEU A 122 -15.15 -4.30 12.22
CA LEU A 122 -14.35 -4.25 11.00
C LEU A 122 -14.67 -5.43 10.09
N ALA A 123 -14.72 -6.64 10.63
CA ALA A 123 -15.04 -7.85 9.87
C ALA A 123 -16.42 -7.78 9.18
N GLY A 124 -17.40 -7.14 9.83
CA GLY A 124 -18.75 -6.94 9.28
C GLY A 124 -18.89 -5.75 8.32
N ALA A 125 -17.98 -4.76 8.37
CA ALA A 125 -18.08 -3.57 7.54
C ALA A 125 -17.49 -3.78 6.13
N LYS A 126 -18.15 -3.20 5.10
CA LYS A 126 -17.77 -3.34 3.68
C LYS A 126 -16.28 -3.07 3.40
N PHE A 127 -15.76 -1.95 3.93
CA PHE A 127 -14.35 -1.58 3.78
C PHE A 127 -13.50 -2.00 4.99
N GLY A 128 -14.14 -2.23 6.15
CA GLY A 128 -13.44 -2.70 7.35
C GLY A 128 -12.86 -4.10 7.17
N ARG A 129 -13.54 -4.99 6.43
CA ARG A 129 -13.07 -6.36 6.18
C ARG A 129 -11.74 -6.37 5.44
N PHE A 130 -11.56 -5.42 4.53
CA PHE A 130 -10.31 -5.23 3.81
C PHE A 130 -9.17 -4.87 4.78
N VAL A 131 -9.40 -3.91 5.68
CA VAL A 131 -8.42 -3.52 6.70
C VAL A 131 -8.17 -4.65 7.70
N GLU A 132 -9.20 -5.40 8.09
CA GLU A 132 -9.07 -6.52 9.00
C GLU A 132 -8.22 -7.65 8.40
N ASN A 133 -8.38 -7.96 7.12
CA ASN A 133 -7.53 -8.94 6.44
C ASN A 133 -6.07 -8.47 6.38
N LEU A 134 -5.85 -7.16 6.21
CA LEU A 134 -4.52 -6.55 6.16
C LEU A 134 -3.83 -6.59 7.53
N VAL A 135 -4.50 -6.07 8.55
CA VAL A 135 -3.94 -5.85 9.90
C VAL A 135 -4.05 -7.12 10.76
N GLY A 136 -5.16 -7.83 10.70
CA GLY A 136 -5.46 -8.99 11.56
C GLY A 136 -5.68 -8.57 13.01
N SER A 137 -6.50 -7.53 13.24
CA SER A 137 -6.69 -6.95 14.58
C SER A 137 -7.41 -7.91 15.55
N ALA A 138 -8.24 -8.84 15.05
CA ALA A 138 -8.84 -9.90 15.85
C ALA A 138 -7.80 -10.88 16.41
N VAL A 139 -6.78 -11.22 15.61
CA VAL A 139 -5.67 -12.08 16.04
C VAL A 139 -4.81 -11.32 17.04
N TYR A 140 -4.57 -10.03 16.82
CA TYR A 140 -3.85 -9.19 17.78
C TYR A 140 -4.57 -9.12 19.13
N ARG A 141 -5.91 -8.98 19.13
CA ARG A 141 -6.74 -8.94 20.34
C ARG A 141 -6.61 -10.22 21.18
N THR A 142 -6.57 -11.38 20.53
CA THR A 142 -6.57 -12.69 21.21
C THR A 142 -5.17 -13.18 21.57
N ASN A 143 -4.19 -12.98 20.66
CA ASN A 143 -2.82 -13.41 20.86
C ASN A 143 -1.84 -12.42 20.18
N PRO A 144 -1.45 -11.34 20.88
CA PRO A 144 -0.49 -10.36 20.37
C PRO A 144 0.86 -10.97 19.97
N GLN A 145 1.32 -12.01 20.68
CA GLN A 145 2.63 -12.62 20.41
C GLN A 145 2.65 -13.35 19.08
N ARG A 146 1.62 -14.17 18.83
CA ARG A 146 1.45 -14.85 17.53
C ARG A 146 1.30 -13.83 16.41
N TRP A 147 0.55 -12.75 16.66
CA TRP A 147 0.40 -11.68 15.69
C TRP A 147 1.74 -11.03 15.33
N ARG A 148 2.58 -10.69 16.33
CA ARG A 148 3.91 -10.11 16.10
C ARG A 148 4.80 -11.05 15.28
N GLN A 149 4.80 -12.34 15.59
CA GLN A 149 5.56 -13.33 14.83
C GLN A 149 5.14 -13.35 13.35
N VAL A 150 3.84 -13.35 13.06
CA VAL A 150 3.37 -13.41 11.68
C VAL A 150 3.57 -12.08 10.93
N LYS A 151 3.28 -10.95 11.58
CA LYS A 151 3.21 -9.62 10.92
C LYS A 151 4.51 -8.81 10.97
N LEU A 152 5.43 -9.14 11.88
CA LEU A 152 6.72 -8.45 12.04
C LEU A 152 7.93 -9.34 11.70
N ALA A 153 7.85 -10.67 11.83
CA ALA A 153 8.99 -11.54 11.47
C ALA A 153 9.13 -11.77 9.95
N GLY A 154 8.04 -11.62 9.18
CA GLY A 154 8.06 -11.75 7.72
C GLY A 154 8.95 -10.74 6.99
N THR A 155 9.25 -9.59 7.61
CA THR A 155 10.16 -8.57 7.05
C THR A 155 11.64 -8.95 7.04
N SER A 156 12.04 -10.08 7.64
CA SER A 156 13.43 -10.56 7.65
C SER A 156 13.69 -11.80 6.77
N ALA A 157 12.65 -12.43 6.21
CA ALA A 157 12.78 -13.74 5.54
C ALA A 157 12.80 -13.68 4.00
N ASP A 158 12.38 -12.58 3.37
CA ASP A 158 12.33 -12.49 1.89
C ASP A 158 13.70 -12.31 1.20
N ALA A 159 14.80 -12.40 1.94
CA ALA A 159 16.17 -12.45 1.39
C ALA A 159 16.73 -13.86 1.19
N ALA A 160 16.00 -14.93 1.53
CA ALA A 160 16.47 -16.31 1.38
C ALA A 160 15.44 -17.18 0.66
N LYS A 161 15.47 -17.17 -0.66
CA LYS A 161 14.77 -18.15 -1.50
C LYS A 161 15.70 -19.33 -1.77
N PRO A 162 15.50 -20.54 -1.20
CA PRO A 162 16.12 -21.74 -1.72
C PRO A 162 15.39 -22.17 -3.00
N THR A 163 16.12 -22.10 -4.10
CA THR A 163 15.77 -22.68 -5.40
C THR A 163 15.71 -24.19 -5.27
N ASN A 164 14.52 -24.78 -5.32
CA ASN A 164 14.38 -26.21 -5.57
C ASN A 164 13.88 -26.44 -7.00
N THR A 165 14.85 -26.67 -7.86
CA THR A 165 14.76 -27.31 -9.17
C THR A 165 14.40 -28.77 -8.96
N THR A 166 13.29 -29.25 -9.53
CA THR A 166 13.06 -30.69 -9.71
C THR A 166 12.87 -30.98 -11.18
N THR A 167 13.96 -31.43 -11.79
CA THR A 167 14.03 -32.07 -13.10
C THR A 167 13.44 -33.48 -13.01
N ARG A 168 12.54 -33.86 -13.92
CA ARG A 168 12.41 -35.26 -14.37
C ARG A 168 11.90 -35.31 -15.82
N GLU A 169 12.88 -35.53 -16.69
CA GLU A 169 12.89 -36.04 -18.08
C GLU A 169 11.97 -37.27 -18.29
N LEU A 170 11.61 -37.79 -19.47
CA LEU A 170 11.68 -37.51 -20.92
C LEU A 170 10.89 -38.68 -21.58
N LYS A 171 10.32 -38.46 -22.78
CA LYS A 171 10.21 -39.38 -23.96
C LYS A 171 9.08 -38.87 -24.88
N SER A 172 9.39 -38.10 -25.93
CA SER A 172 9.77 -38.50 -27.30
C SER A 172 8.59 -38.98 -28.19
N SER A 173 8.24 -38.23 -29.23
CA SER A 173 8.25 -38.70 -30.64
C SER A 173 7.73 -37.65 -31.65
N VAL A 174 8.68 -37.07 -32.41
CA VAL A 174 8.73 -36.78 -33.86
C VAL A 174 7.42 -36.52 -34.66
N LYS A 175 7.32 -35.34 -35.32
CA LYS A 175 7.39 -35.15 -36.80
C LYS A 175 7.11 -33.69 -37.21
N ARG A 176 8.09 -33.09 -37.89
CA ARG A 176 7.96 -31.89 -38.76
C ARG A 176 7.46 -32.34 -40.14
N PRO A 177 6.82 -31.45 -40.91
CA PRO A 177 7.57 -30.81 -41.98
C PRO A 177 7.38 -29.28 -42.11
N SER A 178 8.35 -28.71 -42.81
CA SER A 178 8.45 -27.41 -43.50
C SER A 178 7.23 -27.12 -44.40
N GLN A 179 6.95 -25.95 -44.97
CA GLN A 179 7.75 -24.83 -45.49
C GLN A 179 6.75 -23.71 -45.89
N THR A 180 7.20 -22.45 -45.94
CA THR A 180 6.77 -21.36 -46.86
C THR A 180 5.31 -21.30 -47.36
N ASP A 181 4.61 -20.19 -47.13
CA ASP A 181 4.31 -19.29 -48.25
C ASP A 181 3.80 -17.90 -47.85
N LEU A 182 4.26 -16.95 -48.66
CA LEU A 182 3.97 -15.53 -48.68
C LEU A 182 2.56 -15.25 -49.24
N GLN A 183 2.03 -14.09 -48.86
CA GLN A 183 1.07 -13.29 -49.65
C GLN A 183 -0.31 -13.90 -49.91
N ASN A 184 -1.32 -13.30 -49.30
CA ASN A 184 -2.34 -12.50 -50.00
C ASN A 184 -3.56 -12.36 -49.10
N HIS A 185 -3.99 -11.13 -48.81
CA HIS A 185 -5.37 -10.69 -48.95
C HIS A 185 -5.43 -9.17 -48.70
N LYS A 186 -5.18 -8.43 -49.79
CA LYS A 186 -5.78 -7.11 -50.01
C LYS A 186 -7.25 -7.33 -50.39
N TYR A 187 -8.04 -6.25 -50.29
CA TYR A 187 -9.48 -6.06 -50.61
C TYR A 187 -10.38 -6.09 -49.37
N PHE A 188 -11.12 -5.03 -48.98
CA PHE A 188 -11.57 -3.82 -49.66
C PHE A 188 -11.59 -2.62 -48.69
N ALA A 189 -10.98 -1.51 -49.10
CA ALA A 189 -11.22 -0.18 -48.56
C ALA A 189 -11.48 0.79 -49.72
N LYS A 190 -12.73 1.23 -49.88
CA LYS A 190 -13.14 2.58 -50.37
C LYS A 190 -14.59 2.54 -50.87
N LYS A 191 -15.47 3.27 -50.18
CA LYS A 191 -16.40 4.22 -50.81
C LYS A 191 -16.85 5.25 -49.76
N ARG A 192 -16.27 6.44 -49.82
CA ARG A 192 -16.84 7.73 -49.39
C ARG A 192 -16.82 8.66 -50.61
N LYS A 193 -17.75 9.63 -50.63
CA LYS A 193 -18.14 10.59 -51.68
C LYS A 193 -19.32 10.04 -52.50
N ARG A 194 -20.49 10.67 -52.54
CA ARG A 194 -20.92 12.06 -52.27
C ARG A 194 -22.24 12.07 -51.53
#